data_AF-A0A370IE47-F1
#
_entry.id   AF-A0A370IE47-F1
#
_cell.length_a   1.000
_cell.length_b   1.000
_cell.length_c   1.000
_cell.angle_alpha   90.00
_cell.angle_beta   90.00
_cell.angle_gamma   90.00
#
_symmetry.space_group_name_H-M   'P 1'
#
loop_
_entity.id
_entity.type
_entity.pdbx_description
1 polymer ?
#
loop_
_entity_poly.entity_id
_entity_poly.type
_entity_poly.pdbx_seq_one_letter_code
_entity_poly.pdbx_strand_id
1 'polypeptide(L)'
;MLVFIDKSAPEGSREVPQKDFSAAAKALAGRVDPPTGGAGVLHKLLAVVVEEAIRDSEQMFTDADVIAAYRKLHRLAQARVAKWQADAETCRKFLGDKENQSRALQLTRAQRAQDKELGKLEQAQFVVITRGTDPTQALNIMTYETFGGLWPGPARDDKPSEEAASTQTGFGVKTTEEGRIEEWSLGALTGFATGGFLLIAAARPDTVRLPPEKVRGGGERGVCGFADQRLLGVALLSEGRVATDIQPLDRAIESILKRGADNAASALRDAVLRRSIV
;
A
#
# COMPACT_ATOMS: atom_id res chain seq x y z
N MET A 1 -6.28 20.11 -20.96
CA MET A 1 -5.88 21.53 -20.86
C MET A 1 -6.75 22.15 -19.78
N LEU A 2 -6.13 22.69 -18.72
CA LEU A 2 -6.84 23.35 -17.62
C LEU A 2 -7.21 24.78 -18.01
N VAL A 3 -8.42 25.19 -17.66
CA VAL A 3 -8.97 26.52 -17.92
C VAL A 3 -9.48 27.12 -16.61
N PHE A 4 -9.02 28.31 -16.28
CA PHE A 4 -9.56 29.07 -15.15
C PHE A 4 -10.73 29.94 -15.57
N ILE A 5 -11.76 29.97 -14.72
CA ILE A 5 -12.85 30.91 -14.81
C ILE A 5 -12.55 32.05 -13.83
N ASP A 6 -12.15 33.21 -14.37
CA ASP A 6 -11.95 34.40 -13.57
C ASP A 6 -13.31 34.99 -13.16
N LYS A 7 -13.66 34.83 -11.88
CA LYS A 7 -14.90 35.36 -11.30
C LYS A 7 -14.78 36.80 -10.78
N SER A 8 -13.57 37.38 -10.81
CA SER A 8 -13.33 38.77 -10.44
C SER A 8 -13.49 39.74 -11.62
N ALA A 9 -13.59 39.21 -12.84
CA ALA A 9 -13.91 39.97 -14.04
C ALA A 9 -15.43 40.25 -14.14
N PRO A 10 -15.84 41.45 -14.59
CA PRO A 10 -17.26 41.77 -14.85
C PRO A 10 -17.87 40.83 -15.90
N GLU A 11 -19.20 40.66 -15.86
CA GLU A 11 -19.98 39.64 -16.60
C GLU A 11 -19.41 39.28 -17.98
N GLY A 12 -19.02 38.01 -18.12
CA GLY A 12 -18.33 37.49 -19.31
C GLY A 12 -16.97 36.87 -18.98
N SER A 13 -16.88 36.08 -17.89
CA SER A 13 -15.65 35.43 -17.42
C SER A 13 -14.85 34.85 -18.59
N ARG A 14 -13.69 35.45 -18.87
CA ARG A 14 -12.81 34.97 -19.92
C ARG A 14 -12.15 33.69 -19.42
N GLU A 15 -12.37 32.61 -20.14
CA GLU A 15 -11.62 31.37 -19.96
C GLU A 15 -10.14 31.63 -20.22
N VAL A 16 -9.30 31.45 -19.20
CA VAL A 16 -7.84 31.60 -19.32
C VAL A 16 -7.18 30.22 -19.26
N PRO A 17 -6.69 29.70 -20.39
CA PRO A 17 -5.95 28.45 -20.40
C PRO A 17 -4.68 28.54 -19.55
N GLN A 18 -4.42 27.49 -18.78
CA GLN A 18 -3.20 27.34 -18.02
C GLN A 18 -2.34 26.24 -18.62
N LYS A 19 -1.05 26.52 -18.72
CA LYS A 19 -0.04 25.59 -19.23
C LYS A 19 1.04 25.26 -18.19
N ASP A 20 1.17 26.08 -17.15
CA ASP A 20 2.10 25.87 -16.04
C ASP A 20 1.36 25.28 -14.84
N PHE A 21 1.68 24.04 -14.50
CA PHE A 21 1.04 23.33 -13.39
C PHE A 21 1.37 23.93 -12.02
N SER A 22 2.57 24.46 -11.83
CA SER A 22 3.02 25.03 -10.55
C SER A 22 2.29 26.33 -10.25
N ALA A 23 2.15 27.19 -11.26
CA ALA A 23 1.36 28.41 -11.15
C ALA A 23 -0.12 28.12 -10.89
N ALA A 24 -0.70 27.16 -11.63
CA ALA A 24 -2.10 26.78 -11.46
C ALA A 24 -2.40 26.13 -10.09
N ALA A 25 -1.52 25.26 -9.59
CA ALA A 25 -1.66 24.66 -8.26
C ALA A 25 -1.59 25.70 -7.14
N LYS A 26 -0.70 26.70 -7.25
CA LYS A 26 -0.62 27.82 -6.30
C LYS A 26 -1.89 28.67 -6.31
N ALA A 27 -2.44 28.97 -7.49
CA ALA A 27 -3.68 29.73 -7.63
C ALA A 27 -4.89 29.00 -7.01
N LEU A 28 -4.90 27.67 -7.05
CA LEU A 28 -5.96 26.84 -6.49
C LEU A 28 -5.80 26.52 -5.00
N ALA A 29 -4.62 26.68 -4.43
CA ALA A 29 -4.30 26.25 -3.06
C ALA A 29 -5.24 26.79 -1.97
N GLY A 30 -5.73 28.02 -2.14
CA GLY A 30 -6.71 28.66 -1.23
C GLY A 30 -8.18 28.47 -1.64
N ARG A 31 -8.44 27.85 -2.79
CA ARG A 31 -9.80 27.65 -3.35
C ARG A 31 -10.31 26.22 -3.13
N VAL A 32 -9.43 25.29 -2.80
CA VAL A 32 -9.76 23.92 -2.44
C VAL A 32 -10.07 23.79 -0.95
N ASP A 33 -10.75 22.71 -0.58
CA ASP A 33 -11.07 22.37 0.80
C ASP A 33 -10.68 20.91 1.09
N PRO A 34 -9.77 20.64 2.05
CA PRO A 34 -9.06 21.63 2.87
C PRO A 34 -8.07 22.49 2.05
N PRO A 35 -7.79 23.74 2.47
CA PRO A 35 -6.78 24.56 1.81
C PRO A 35 -5.39 23.95 2.02
N THR A 36 -4.54 23.98 1.00
CA THR A 36 -3.28 23.22 1.02
C THR A 36 -2.05 24.04 1.39
N GLY A 37 -2.15 25.38 1.40
CA GLY A 37 -0.96 26.24 1.37
C GLY A 37 -0.06 25.94 0.17
N GLY A 38 1.21 26.38 0.22
CA GLY A 38 2.18 26.19 -0.85
C GLY A 38 3.15 25.00 -0.68
N ALA A 39 2.99 24.18 0.37
CA ALA A 39 3.87 23.06 0.68
C ALA A 39 3.12 21.95 1.44
N GLY A 40 3.70 20.74 1.48
CA GLY A 40 3.14 19.60 2.23
C GLY A 40 2.33 18.62 1.37
N VAL A 41 1.80 17.58 2.01
CA VAL A 41 1.20 16.43 1.31
C VAL A 41 -0.11 16.78 0.60
N LEU A 42 -0.92 17.67 1.18
CA LEU A 42 -2.15 18.16 0.56
C LEU A 42 -1.84 18.97 -0.70
N HIS A 43 -0.79 19.80 -0.67
CA HIS A 43 -0.37 20.58 -1.85
C HIS A 43 0.17 19.66 -2.94
N LYS A 44 0.95 18.62 -2.58
CA LYS A 44 1.38 17.58 -3.52
C LYS A 44 0.19 16.88 -4.17
N LEU A 45 -0.86 16.55 -3.40
CA LEU A 45 -2.09 15.96 -3.95
C LEU A 45 -2.77 16.89 -4.96
N LEU A 46 -2.91 18.18 -4.62
CA LEU A 46 -3.45 19.17 -5.55
C LEU A 46 -2.60 19.31 -6.82
N ALA A 47 -1.27 19.39 -6.67
CA ALA A 47 -0.35 19.56 -7.78
C ALA A 47 -0.45 18.41 -8.80
N VAL A 48 -0.56 17.16 -8.34
CA VAL A 48 -0.74 16.00 -9.23
C VAL A 48 -2.06 16.06 -10.00
N VAL A 49 -3.15 16.49 -9.36
CA VAL A 49 -4.44 16.67 -10.06
C VAL A 49 -4.34 17.76 -11.12
N VAL A 50 -3.71 18.88 -10.81
CA VAL A 50 -3.49 19.99 -11.75
C VAL A 50 -2.59 19.56 -12.91
N GLU A 51 -1.52 18.84 -12.62
CA GLU A 51 -0.59 18.34 -13.62
C GLU A 51 -1.31 17.46 -14.63
N GLU A 52 -2.14 16.50 -14.18
CA GLU A 52 -2.87 15.64 -15.13
C GLU A 52 -3.95 16.39 -15.91
N ALA A 53 -4.64 17.35 -15.31
CA ALA A 53 -5.60 18.18 -16.04
C ALA A 53 -4.93 19.01 -17.16
N ILE A 54 -3.67 19.40 -16.98
CA ILE A 54 -2.89 20.12 -17.99
C ILE A 54 -2.34 19.15 -19.04
N ARG A 55 -1.83 17.99 -18.62
CA ARG A 55 -1.19 16.99 -19.48
C ARG A 55 -2.18 16.37 -20.47
N ASP A 56 -3.44 16.16 -20.06
CA ASP A 56 -4.49 15.69 -20.95
C ASP A 56 -4.81 16.76 -21.99
N SER A 57 -4.33 16.58 -23.22
CA SER A 57 -4.57 17.53 -24.33
C SER A 57 -5.94 17.37 -24.98
N GLU A 58 -6.65 16.28 -24.73
CA GLU A 58 -7.90 15.92 -25.41
C GLU A 58 -9.12 16.47 -24.68
N GLN A 59 -9.02 16.67 -23.36
CA GLN A 59 -10.10 17.17 -22.52
C GLN A 59 -9.80 18.56 -21.95
N MET A 60 -10.84 19.41 -21.91
CA MET A 60 -10.79 20.68 -21.19
C MET A 60 -11.35 20.51 -19.78
N PHE A 61 -10.54 20.88 -18.79
CA PHE A 61 -10.91 20.88 -17.37
C PHE A 61 -11.04 22.31 -16.86
N THR A 62 -11.97 22.54 -15.95
CA THR A 62 -12.15 23.80 -15.22
C THR A 62 -11.54 23.70 -13.82
N ASP A 63 -11.40 24.84 -13.15
CA ASP A 63 -11.06 24.85 -11.72
C ASP A 63 -12.03 24.05 -10.85
N ALA A 64 -13.33 24.11 -11.15
CA ALA A 64 -14.34 23.35 -10.45
C ALA A 64 -14.11 21.84 -10.57
N ASP A 65 -13.67 21.36 -11.75
CA ASP A 65 -13.35 19.94 -11.97
C ASP A 65 -12.14 19.52 -11.12
N VAL A 66 -11.08 20.33 -11.11
CA VAL A 66 -9.89 20.09 -10.29
C VAL A 66 -10.22 20.10 -8.79
N ILE A 67 -11.02 21.07 -8.33
CA ILE A 67 -11.46 21.15 -6.93
C ILE A 67 -12.29 19.92 -6.56
N ALA A 68 -13.20 19.47 -7.43
CA ALA A 68 -14.01 18.28 -7.20
C ALA A 68 -13.15 17.00 -7.15
N ALA A 69 -12.19 16.86 -8.07
CA ALA A 69 -11.25 15.75 -8.10
C ALA A 69 -10.36 15.72 -6.85
N TYR A 70 -9.79 16.86 -6.46
CA TYR A 70 -9.02 17.01 -5.22
C TYR A 70 -9.85 16.59 -4.00
N ARG A 71 -11.07 17.12 -3.84
CA ARG A 71 -11.97 16.76 -2.73
C ARG A 71 -12.34 15.28 -2.73
N LYS A 72 -12.46 14.65 -3.90
CA LYS A 72 -12.71 13.21 -4.01
C LYS A 72 -11.52 12.42 -3.47
N LEU A 73 -10.30 12.75 -3.89
CA LEU A 73 -9.09 12.06 -3.42
C LEU A 73 -8.82 12.30 -1.92
N HIS A 74 -9.08 13.50 -1.43
CA HIS A 74 -9.00 13.79 0.01
C HIS A 74 -10.00 12.96 0.83
N ARG A 75 -11.26 12.88 0.40
CA ARG A 75 -12.26 12.00 1.05
C ARG A 75 -11.88 10.53 0.97
N LEU A 76 -11.29 10.09 -0.14
CA LEU A 76 -10.76 8.72 -0.25
C LEU A 76 -9.65 8.48 0.78
N ALA A 77 -8.76 9.44 1.01
CA ALA A 77 -7.73 9.35 2.04
C ALA A 77 -8.35 9.24 3.44
N GLN A 78 -9.35 10.07 3.76
CA GLN A 78 -10.07 10.01 5.04
C GLN A 78 -10.76 8.66 5.25
N ALA A 79 -11.47 8.16 4.23
CA ALA A 79 -12.11 6.84 4.29
C ALA A 79 -11.08 5.72 4.52
N ARG A 80 -9.88 5.85 3.94
CA ARG A 80 -8.77 4.91 4.14
C ARG A 80 -8.24 4.95 5.57
N VAL A 81 -8.13 6.12 6.20
CA VAL A 81 -7.76 6.25 7.62
C VAL A 81 -8.78 5.54 8.50
N ALA A 82 -10.07 5.79 8.30
CA ALA A 82 -11.13 5.15 9.07
C ALA A 82 -11.10 3.62 8.91
N LYS A 83 -10.89 3.13 7.68
CA LYS A 83 -10.71 1.70 7.42
C LYS A 83 -9.49 1.12 8.14
N TRP A 84 -8.34 1.79 8.08
CA TRP A 84 -7.13 1.35 8.79
C TRP A 84 -7.33 1.27 10.29
N GLN A 85 -8.07 2.21 10.89
CA GLN A 85 -8.39 2.18 12.32
C GLN A 85 -9.27 0.97 12.67
N ALA A 86 -10.34 0.73 11.90
CA ALA A 86 -11.23 -0.42 12.11
C ALA A 86 -10.50 -1.76 11.91
N ASP A 87 -9.67 -1.86 10.88
CA ASP A 87 -8.87 -3.06 10.62
C ASP A 87 -7.85 -3.27 11.76
N ALA A 88 -7.23 -2.20 12.28
CA ALA A 88 -6.29 -2.27 13.41
C ALA A 88 -6.97 -2.74 14.71
N GLU A 89 -8.17 -2.26 15.01
CA GLU A 89 -8.95 -2.74 16.15
C GLU A 89 -9.24 -4.24 16.05
N THR A 90 -9.53 -4.72 14.85
CA THR A 90 -9.75 -6.15 14.60
C THR A 90 -8.47 -6.96 14.80
N CYS A 91 -7.33 -6.48 14.30
CA CYS A 91 -6.02 -7.09 14.55
C CYS A 91 -5.66 -7.14 16.05
N ARG A 92 -6.00 -6.09 16.82
CA ARG A 92 -5.79 -6.11 18.29
C ARG A 92 -6.65 -7.15 18.99
N LYS A 93 -7.87 -7.42 18.51
CA LYS A 93 -8.70 -8.51 19.04
C LYS A 93 -8.02 -9.87 18.81
N PHE A 94 -7.44 -10.10 17.63
CA PHE A 94 -6.64 -11.31 17.38
C PHE A 94 -5.43 -11.41 18.30
N LEU A 95 -4.72 -10.32 18.59
CA LEU A 95 -3.60 -10.36 19.56
C LEU A 95 -4.06 -10.77 20.98
N GLY A 96 -5.29 -10.42 21.36
CA GLY A 96 -5.90 -10.85 22.62
C GLY A 96 -6.47 -12.28 22.61
N ASP A 97 -6.58 -12.92 21.44
CA ASP A 97 -7.15 -14.25 21.29
C ASP A 97 -6.17 -15.37 21.67
N LYS A 98 -6.68 -16.39 22.39
CA LYS A 98 -5.85 -17.49 22.92
C LYS A 98 -5.33 -18.40 21.81
N GLU A 99 -6.11 -18.64 20.76
CA GLU A 99 -5.68 -19.49 19.65
C GLU A 99 -4.54 -18.81 18.89
N ASN A 100 -4.70 -17.52 18.57
CA ASN A 100 -3.66 -16.72 17.95
C ASN A 100 -2.38 -16.70 18.79
N GLN A 101 -2.48 -16.46 20.11
CA GLN A 101 -1.33 -16.47 21.02
C GLN A 101 -0.62 -17.83 21.06
N SER A 102 -1.38 -18.93 21.14
CA SER A 102 -0.81 -20.28 21.12
C SER A 102 -0.06 -20.55 19.80
N ARG A 103 -0.67 -20.19 18.67
CA ARG A 103 -0.09 -20.36 17.33
C ARG A 103 1.17 -19.50 17.16
N ALA A 104 1.14 -18.23 17.58
CA ALA A 104 2.28 -17.34 17.55
C ALA A 104 3.47 -17.88 18.38
N LEU A 105 3.20 -18.45 19.56
CA LEU A 105 4.22 -19.07 20.41
C LEU A 105 4.83 -20.33 19.78
N GLN A 106 4.00 -21.19 19.17
CA GLN A 106 4.45 -22.39 18.47
C GLN A 106 5.36 -22.01 17.28
N LEU A 107 4.91 -21.07 16.45
CA LEU A 107 5.68 -20.58 15.30
C LEU A 107 6.98 -19.89 15.75
N THR A 108 6.97 -19.11 16.83
CA THR A 108 8.18 -18.47 17.37
C THR A 108 9.22 -19.51 17.83
N ARG A 109 8.76 -20.59 18.49
CA ARG A 109 9.66 -21.69 18.89
C ARG A 109 10.24 -22.40 17.67
N ALA A 110 9.42 -22.65 16.66
CA ALA A 110 9.86 -23.25 15.41
C ALA A 110 10.86 -22.36 14.65
N GLN A 111 10.64 -21.04 14.60
CA GLN A 111 11.59 -20.10 14.00
C GLN A 111 12.96 -20.14 14.69
N ARG A 112 12.99 -20.16 16.03
CA ARG A 112 14.25 -20.27 16.79
C ARG A 112 14.99 -21.58 16.55
N ALA A 113 14.26 -22.66 16.26
CA ALA A 113 14.87 -23.94 15.87
C ALA A 113 15.42 -23.86 14.44
N GLN A 114 14.64 -23.29 13.51
CA GLN A 114 15.02 -23.03 12.13
C GLN A 114 16.30 -22.18 12.02
N ASP A 115 16.47 -21.17 12.86
CA ASP A 115 17.66 -20.29 12.86
C ASP A 115 18.98 -21.07 13.05
N LYS A 116 18.94 -22.26 13.63
CA LYS A 116 20.11 -23.14 13.81
C LYS A 116 20.40 -24.02 12.59
N GLU A 117 19.46 -24.13 11.66
CA GLU A 117 19.51 -25.07 10.53
C GLU A 117 19.13 -24.40 9.19
N LEU A 118 19.47 -23.12 9.00
CA LEU A 118 19.15 -22.36 7.78
C LEU A 118 19.71 -22.96 6.47
N GLY A 119 20.75 -23.79 6.54
CA GLY A 119 21.28 -24.53 5.39
C GLY A 119 20.43 -25.73 4.95
N LYS A 120 19.37 -26.08 5.69
CA LYS A 120 18.54 -27.27 5.44
C LYS A 120 17.08 -26.94 5.12
N LEU A 121 16.76 -25.68 4.82
CA LEU A 121 15.38 -25.21 4.66
C LEU A 121 14.62 -25.91 3.53
N GLU A 122 15.30 -26.30 2.46
CA GLU A 122 14.73 -27.05 1.33
C GLU A 122 14.24 -28.44 1.73
N GLN A 123 14.84 -29.03 2.77
CA GLN A 123 14.51 -30.36 3.28
C GLN A 123 13.54 -30.31 4.46
N ALA A 124 13.24 -29.11 4.96
CA ALA A 124 12.34 -28.92 6.08
C ALA A 124 10.88 -29.20 5.66
N GLN A 125 10.05 -29.58 6.62
CA GLN A 125 8.61 -29.72 6.38
C GLN A 125 7.95 -28.36 6.08
N PHE A 126 8.46 -27.30 6.70
CA PHE A 126 7.98 -25.93 6.53
C PHE A 126 9.11 -24.95 6.81
N VAL A 127 8.98 -23.74 6.26
CA VAL A 127 9.77 -22.57 6.66
C VAL A 127 8.91 -21.59 7.43
N VAL A 128 9.43 -21.11 8.57
CA VAL A 128 8.83 -20.05 9.36
C VAL A 128 9.38 -18.70 8.91
N ILE A 129 8.45 -17.78 8.69
CA ILE A 129 8.72 -16.46 8.12
C ILE A 129 7.98 -15.38 8.91
N THR A 130 8.52 -14.18 8.97
CA THR A 130 7.87 -13.02 9.60
C THR A 130 7.71 -11.86 8.65
N ARG A 131 6.70 -11.02 8.88
CA ARG A 131 6.46 -9.85 8.06
C ARG A 131 5.72 -8.76 8.81
N GLY A 132 6.24 -7.54 8.72
CA GLY A 132 5.50 -6.35 9.09
C GLY A 132 4.61 -5.86 7.96
N THR A 133 3.37 -5.48 8.27
CA THR A 133 2.48 -4.87 7.28
C THR A 133 1.48 -3.90 7.92
N ASP A 134 0.76 -3.14 7.09
CA ASP A 134 -0.32 -2.26 7.53
C ASP A 134 -1.54 -3.07 8.03
N PRO A 135 -2.44 -2.45 8.83
CA PRO A 135 -3.55 -3.16 9.44
C PRO A 135 -4.48 -3.88 8.45
N THR A 136 -4.73 -3.30 7.27
CA THR A 136 -5.61 -3.90 6.27
C THR A 136 -4.98 -5.17 5.69
N GLN A 137 -3.71 -5.11 5.30
CA GLN A 137 -3.04 -6.28 4.76
C GLN A 137 -2.85 -7.36 5.84
N ALA A 138 -2.58 -6.99 7.09
CA ALA A 138 -2.49 -7.93 8.21
C ALA A 138 -3.82 -8.69 8.40
N LEU A 139 -4.94 -7.96 8.46
CA LEU A 139 -6.26 -8.55 8.57
C LEU A 139 -6.58 -9.48 7.39
N ASN A 140 -6.25 -9.06 6.17
CA ASN A 140 -6.49 -9.89 4.99
C ASN A 140 -5.64 -11.17 5.00
N ILE A 141 -4.37 -11.11 5.44
CA ILE A 141 -3.53 -12.30 5.59
C ILE A 141 -4.12 -13.24 6.64
N MET A 142 -4.56 -12.71 7.78
CA MET A 142 -5.22 -13.52 8.83
C MET A 142 -6.54 -14.13 8.35
N THR A 143 -7.27 -13.44 7.47
CA THR A 143 -8.58 -13.89 6.96
C THR A 143 -8.45 -14.96 5.88
N TYR A 144 -7.55 -14.76 4.92
CA TYR A 144 -7.40 -15.65 3.77
C TYR A 144 -6.34 -16.74 3.99
N GLU A 145 -5.50 -16.57 5.01
CA GLU A 145 -4.32 -17.40 5.29
C GLU A 145 -3.42 -17.55 4.05
N THR A 146 -3.22 -16.43 3.32
CA THR A 146 -2.38 -16.38 2.12
C THR A 146 -1.17 -15.47 2.31
N PHE A 147 -0.14 -15.68 1.49
CA PHE A 147 1.16 -15.01 1.57
C PHE A 147 1.07 -13.47 1.50
N GLY A 148 0.08 -12.93 0.79
CA GLY A 148 -0.11 -11.50 0.59
C GLY A 148 -1.45 -10.95 1.06
N GLY A 149 -2.34 -11.80 1.60
CA GLY A 149 -3.70 -11.40 1.97
C GLY A 149 -4.58 -11.16 0.74
N LEU A 150 -4.39 -11.95 -0.33
CA LEU A 150 -5.32 -12.02 -1.44
C LEU A 150 -6.26 -13.22 -1.24
N TRP A 151 -7.43 -13.15 -1.89
CA TRP A 151 -8.32 -14.31 -1.99
C TRP A 151 -7.53 -15.49 -2.59
N PRO A 152 -7.61 -16.70 -1.98
CA PRO A 152 -6.80 -17.82 -2.42
C PRO A 152 -7.18 -18.23 -3.84
N GLY A 153 -6.17 -18.34 -4.69
CA GLY A 153 -6.31 -18.89 -6.03
C GLY A 153 -6.40 -20.43 -6.01
N PRO A 154 -6.37 -21.07 -7.20
CA PRO A 154 -6.14 -22.51 -7.30
C PRO A 154 -4.87 -22.92 -6.55
N ALA A 155 -4.82 -24.17 -6.07
CA ALA A 155 -3.62 -24.68 -5.41
C ALA A 155 -2.41 -24.57 -6.36
N ARG A 156 -1.37 -23.87 -5.90
CA ARG A 156 -0.12 -23.71 -6.63
C ARG A 156 0.93 -24.65 -6.06
N ASP A 157 1.59 -25.37 -6.96
CA ASP A 157 2.79 -26.16 -6.68
C ASP A 157 4.05 -25.49 -7.27
N ASP A 158 3.90 -24.35 -7.93
CA ASP A 158 4.99 -23.53 -8.42
C ASP A 158 5.44 -22.50 -7.37
N LYS A 159 6.68 -22.02 -7.54
CA LYS A 159 7.26 -20.93 -6.74
C LYS A 159 7.75 -19.83 -7.67
N PRO A 160 7.86 -18.57 -7.20
CA PRO A 160 8.43 -17.50 -7.99
C PRO A 160 9.79 -17.86 -8.61
N SER A 161 10.03 -17.39 -9.84
CA SER A 161 11.33 -17.51 -10.49
C SER A 161 12.42 -16.76 -9.68
N GLU A 162 13.68 -17.13 -9.86
CA GLU A 162 14.79 -16.45 -9.17
C GLU A 162 14.90 -14.97 -9.59
N GLU A 163 14.66 -14.68 -10.86
CA GLU A 163 14.63 -13.33 -11.41
C GLU A 163 13.50 -12.48 -10.79
N ALA A 164 12.30 -13.04 -10.69
CA ALA A 164 11.16 -12.36 -10.09
C ALA A 164 11.38 -12.08 -8.59
N ALA A 165 11.93 -13.04 -7.85
CA ALA A 165 12.25 -12.87 -6.44
C ALA A 165 13.35 -11.82 -6.23
N SER A 166 14.40 -11.83 -7.07
CA SER A 166 15.49 -10.85 -7.00
C SER A 166 15.02 -9.43 -7.32
N THR A 167 14.11 -9.29 -8.29
CA THR A 167 13.51 -8.01 -8.67
C THR A 167 12.65 -7.44 -7.55
N GLN A 168 11.99 -8.28 -6.75
CA GLN A 168 11.22 -7.82 -5.59
C GLN A 168 12.13 -7.21 -4.51
N THR A 169 13.21 -7.90 -4.14
CA THR A 169 14.15 -7.42 -3.11
C THR A 169 14.89 -6.14 -3.54
N GLY A 170 15.18 -5.98 -4.84
CA GLY A 170 15.93 -4.82 -5.36
C GLY A 170 15.08 -3.62 -5.81
N PHE A 171 13.91 -3.86 -6.41
CA PHE A 171 13.10 -2.84 -7.10
C PHE A 171 11.67 -2.70 -6.55
N GLY A 172 11.21 -3.58 -5.66
CA GLY A 172 9.88 -3.52 -5.07
C GLY A 172 8.72 -3.75 -6.06
N VAL A 173 9.00 -4.42 -7.18
CA VAL A 173 8.00 -4.76 -8.20
C VAL A 173 7.14 -5.92 -7.69
N LYS A 174 5.86 -5.64 -7.44
CA LYS A 174 4.95 -6.60 -6.80
C LYS A 174 4.18 -7.49 -7.76
N THR A 175 4.15 -7.20 -9.05
CA THR A 175 3.31 -7.94 -10.02
C THR A 175 4.17 -8.47 -11.15
N THR A 176 4.08 -9.77 -11.42
CA THR A 176 4.65 -10.45 -12.58
C THR A 176 3.53 -11.00 -13.48
N GLU A 177 3.89 -11.60 -14.61
CA GLU A 177 2.92 -12.25 -15.50
C GLU A 177 2.19 -13.41 -14.79
N GLU A 178 2.88 -14.11 -13.89
CA GLU A 178 2.38 -15.28 -13.16
C GLU A 178 1.60 -14.93 -11.88
N GLY A 179 1.64 -13.66 -11.47
CA GLY A 179 0.86 -13.16 -10.34
C GLY A 179 1.57 -12.11 -9.50
N ARG A 180 0.89 -11.71 -8.43
CA ARG A 180 1.48 -10.79 -7.45
C ARG A 180 2.42 -11.55 -6.54
N ILE A 181 3.62 -11.04 -6.29
CA ILE A 181 4.61 -11.63 -5.39
C ILE A 181 4.73 -10.73 -4.15
N GLU A 182 4.92 -11.37 -2.99
CA GLU A 182 5.29 -10.67 -1.77
C GLU A 182 6.56 -11.28 -1.18
N GLU A 183 7.15 -10.58 -0.21
CA GLU A 183 8.39 -10.95 0.47
C GLU A 183 8.19 -10.96 1.98
N TRP A 184 8.74 -11.96 2.64
CA TRP A 184 8.74 -12.15 4.10
C TRP A 184 10.15 -12.46 4.58
N SER A 185 10.47 -12.19 5.83
CA SER A 185 11.81 -12.41 6.39
C SER A 185 11.94 -13.79 7.01
N LEU A 186 13.08 -14.48 6.78
CA LEU A 186 13.39 -15.75 7.46
C LEU A 186 13.60 -15.58 8.98
N GLY A 187 14.16 -14.45 9.40
CA GLY A 187 14.47 -14.14 10.80
C GLY A 187 13.35 -13.40 11.53
N ALA A 188 13.53 -13.25 12.84
CA ALA A 188 12.68 -12.37 13.64
C ALA A 188 13.01 -10.90 13.32
N LEU A 189 12.02 -10.15 12.84
CA LEU A 189 12.18 -8.72 12.56
C LEU A 189 12.18 -7.91 13.87
N THR A 190 13.28 -7.23 14.14
CA THR A 190 13.38 -6.21 15.20
C THR A 190 13.18 -4.83 14.60
N GLY A 191 11.93 -4.34 14.60
CA GLY A 191 11.58 -3.07 13.98
C GLY A 191 10.93 -3.27 12.62
N PHE A 192 9.60 -3.21 12.60
CA PHE A 192 8.79 -3.27 11.40
C PHE A 192 7.84 -2.06 11.37
N ALA A 193 7.18 -1.84 10.23
CA ALA A 193 6.47 -0.61 9.90
C ALA A 193 5.70 0.01 11.07
N THR A 194 6.02 1.28 11.37
CA THR A 194 5.34 2.11 12.35
C THR A 194 3.83 2.14 12.08
N GLY A 195 3.01 1.91 13.10
CA GLY A 195 1.55 1.81 12.99
C GLY A 195 1.03 0.58 12.23
N GLY A 196 1.82 -0.50 12.16
CA GLY A 196 1.46 -1.76 11.52
C GLY A 196 1.41 -2.94 12.50
N PHE A 197 1.35 -4.15 11.97
CA PHE A 197 1.37 -5.41 12.72
C PHE A 197 2.46 -6.34 12.18
N LEU A 198 3.08 -7.10 13.07
CA LEU A 198 4.02 -8.16 12.72
C LEU A 198 3.29 -9.49 12.75
N LEU A 199 3.38 -10.19 11.62
CA LEU A 199 2.86 -11.54 11.46
C LEU A 199 4.02 -12.52 11.49
N ILE A 200 3.70 -13.75 11.91
CA ILE A 200 4.56 -14.92 11.79
C ILE A 200 3.75 -16.03 11.12
N ALA A 201 4.34 -16.72 10.16
CA ALA A 201 3.66 -17.74 9.38
C ALA A 201 4.58 -18.92 9.06
N ALA A 202 3.97 -20.05 8.70
CA ALA A 202 4.65 -21.20 8.11
C ALA A 202 4.26 -21.36 6.63
N ALA A 203 5.24 -21.61 5.78
CA ALA A 203 5.05 -21.86 4.35
C ALA A 203 5.74 -23.17 3.93
N ARG A 204 5.26 -23.80 2.85
CA ARG A 204 5.94 -24.99 2.31
C ARG A 204 7.18 -24.56 1.51
N PRO A 205 8.37 -25.16 1.72
CA PRO A 205 9.60 -24.73 1.06
C PRO A 205 9.61 -24.90 -0.46
N ASP A 206 8.81 -25.84 -0.97
CA ASP A 206 8.64 -26.11 -2.40
C ASP A 206 7.79 -25.05 -3.13
N THR A 207 6.87 -24.39 -2.43
CA THR A 207 5.98 -23.34 -2.98
C THR A 207 6.50 -21.91 -2.81
N VAL A 208 7.67 -21.74 -2.19
CA VAL A 208 8.29 -20.42 -1.98
C VAL A 208 9.72 -20.38 -2.53
N ARG A 209 10.16 -19.19 -2.91
CA ARG A 209 11.56 -18.94 -3.25
C ARG A 209 12.32 -18.58 -1.98
N LEU A 210 13.16 -19.51 -1.53
CA LEU A 210 14.11 -19.28 -0.46
C LEU A 210 15.28 -18.43 -0.97
N PRO A 211 15.86 -17.54 -0.12
CA PRO A 211 17.08 -16.83 -0.48
C PRO A 211 18.25 -17.83 -0.62
N PRO A 212 19.28 -17.53 -1.45
CA PRO A 212 20.41 -18.44 -1.60
C PRO A 212 21.16 -18.73 -0.29
N GLU A 213 21.70 -19.94 -0.10
CA GLU A 213 22.32 -20.37 1.18
C GLU A 213 23.38 -19.42 1.73
N LYS A 214 24.29 -18.95 0.85
CA LYS A 214 25.34 -17.97 1.16
C LYS A 214 24.80 -16.67 1.78
N VAL A 215 23.52 -16.42 1.55
CA VAL A 215 22.79 -15.26 2.04
C VAL A 215 21.60 -15.70 2.90
N ARG A 216 21.77 -16.56 3.91
CA ARG A 216 20.68 -16.88 4.87
C ARG A 216 20.87 -16.34 6.28
N GLY A 217 22.11 -16.07 6.72
CA GLY A 217 22.41 -15.72 8.12
C GLY A 217 22.30 -14.24 8.52
N GLY A 218 21.50 -13.41 7.83
CA GLY A 218 21.39 -11.96 8.12
C GLY A 218 19.94 -11.49 8.19
N GLY A 219 19.65 -10.51 9.05
CA GLY A 219 18.31 -10.22 9.59
C GLY A 219 17.19 -9.73 8.66
N GLU A 220 17.43 -9.57 7.36
CA GLU A 220 16.45 -9.02 6.40
C GLU A 220 16.47 -9.77 5.07
N ARG A 221 16.35 -11.10 5.10
CA ARG A 221 16.46 -11.90 3.87
C ARG A 221 15.14 -12.54 3.50
N GLY A 222 14.70 -12.19 2.28
CA GLY A 222 13.37 -12.44 1.74
C GLY A 222 13.13 -13.87 1.31
N VAL A 223 12.12 -14.50 1.89
CA VAL A 223 11.36 -15.58 1.27
C VAL A 223 10.29 -14.94 0.39
N CYS A 224 10.32 -15.23 -0.90
CA CYS A 224 9.32 -14.73 -1.84
C CYS A 224 8.27 -15.79 -2.16
N GLY A 225 7.01 -15.38 -2.21
CA GLY A 225 5.88 -16.26 -2.52
C GLY A 225 4.80 -15.49 -3.27
N PHE A 226 3.97 -16.20 -4.04
CA PHE A 226 2.80 -15.60 -4.68
C PHE A 226 1.78 -15.16 -3.62
N ALA A 227 1.23 -13.96 -3.77
CA ALA A 227 0.42 -13.28 -2.77
C ALA A 227 -0.91 -14.01 -2.45
N ASP A 228 -1.39 -14.83 -3.37
CA ASP A 228 -2.57 -15.69 -3.26
C ASP A 228 -2.26 -17.11 -2.77
N GLN A 229 -0.98 -17.46 -2.61
CA GLN A 229 -0.56 -18.78 -2.14
C GLN A 229 -0.91 -18.98 -0.67
N ARG A 230 -1.49 -20.14 -0.35
CA ARG A 230 -1.85 -20.50 1.02
C ARG A 230 -0.63 -20.73 1.91
N LEU A 231 -0.72 -20.23 3.13
CA LEU A 231 0.20 -20.52 4.23
C LEU A 231 -0.29 -21.77 4.97
N LEU A 232 0.62 -22.48 5.63
CA LEU A 232 0.28 -23.63 6.48
C LEU A 232 -0.31 -23.20 7.82
N GLY A 233 -0.07 -21.95 8.20
CA GLY A 233 -0.62 -21.31 9.37
C GLY A 233 0.00 -19.92 9.53
N VAL A 234 -0.79 -18.98 10.04
CA VAL A 234 -0.36 -17.60 10.31
C VAL A 234 -0.92 -17.11 11.64
N ALA A 235 -0.16 -16.26 12.31
CA ALA A 235 -0.57 -15.58 13.53
C ALA A 235 -0.04 -14.15 13.58
N LEU A 236 -0.75 -13.30 14.32
CA LEU A 236 -0.27 -11.99 14.71
C LEU A 236 0.67 -12.13 15.91
N LEU A 237 1.90 -11.64 15.76
CA LEU A 237 2.96 -11.70 16.76
C LEU A 237 2.96 -10.46 17.67
N SER A 238 2.86 -9.27 17.09
CA SER A 238 2.84 -8.01 17.85
C SER A 238 2.27 -6.83 17.06
N GLU A 239 1.86 -5.79 17.77
CA GLU A 239 1.55 -4.48 17.21
C GLU A 239 2.83 -3.63 17.15
N GLY A 240 3.05 -2.96 16.02
CA GLY A 240 4.16 -2.05 15.82
C GLY A 240 3.98 -0.77 16.64
N ARG A 241 5.07 -0.04 16.90
CA ARG A 241 4.97 1.25 17.59
C ARG A 241 4.08 2.20 16.79
N VAL A 242 3.19 2.92 17.45
CA VAL A 242 2.39 3.97 16.82
C VAL A 242 3.31 5.12 16.40
N ALA A 243 3.17 5.60 15.16
CA ALA A 243 3.93 6.75 14.68
C ALA A 243 3.33 7.98 15.35
N THR A 244 4.06 8.61 16.26
CA THR A 244 3.58 9.83 16.94
C THR A 244 3.83 11.09 16.12
N ASP A 245 4.72 11.01 15.13
CA ASP A 245 5.22 12.10 14.30
C ASP A 245 4.59 12.16 12.90
N ILE A 246 3.94 11.09 12.45
CA ILE A 246 3.28 11.02 11.14
C ILE A 246 1.77 11.01 11.31
N GLN A 247 1.10 12.05 10.83
CA GLN A 247 -0.37 12.10 10.82
C GLN A 247 -0.94 10.98 9.92
N PRO A 248 -1.92 10.18 10.39
CA PRO A 248 -2.48 9.07 9.61
C PRO A 248 -3.03 9.50 8.24
N LEU A 249 -3.62 10.70 8.17
CA LEU A 249 -4.14 11.28 6.94
C LEU A 249 -3.01 11.54 5.92
N ASP A 250 -1.87 12.04 6.37
CA ASP A 250 -0.74 12.32 5.49
C ASP A 250 -0.22 11.03 4.86
N ARG A 251 -0.07 9.96 5.65
CA ARG A 251 0.30 8.63 5.15
C ARG A 251 -0.73 8.08 4.15
N ALA A 252 -2.02 8.30 4.39
CA ALA A 252 -3.08 7.87 3.47
C ALA A 252 -2.99 8.63 2.13
N ILE A 253 -2.73 9.94 2.17
CA ILE A 253 -2.53 10.77 0.98
C ILE A 253 -1.26 10.34 0.23
N GLU A 254 -0.15 10.12 0.92
CA GLU A 254 1.08 9.59 0.30
C GLU A 254 0.84 8.26 -0.39
N SER A 255 0.01 7.38 0.18
CA SER A 255 -0.36 6.13 -0.47
C SER A 255 -1.19 6.33 -1.74
N ILE A 256 -2.01 7.38 -1.83
CA ILE A 256 -2.74 7.75 -3.05
C ILE A 256 -1.76 8.29 -4.10
N LEU A 257 -0.80 9.11 -3.67
CA LEU A 257 0.22 9.70 -4.54
C LEU A 257 1.12 8.66 -5.24
N LYS A 258 1.33 7.47 -4.65
CA LYS A 258 2.06 6.37 -5.30
C LYS A 258 1.44 5.91 -6.63
N ARG A 259 0.15 6.14 -6.84
CA ARG A 259 -0.57 5.97 -8.12
C ARG A 259 -1.20 7.29 -8.57
N GLY A 260 -0.49 8.39 -8.32
CA GLY A 260 -1.02 9.75 -8.37
C GLY A 260 -1.68 10.09 -9.71
N ALA A 261 -1.01 9.78 -10.82
CA ALA A 261 -1.50 10.01 -12.18
C ALA A 261 -2.85 9.33 -12.45
N ASP A 262 -2.92 8.01 -12.27
CA ASP A 262 -4.14 7.23 -12.52
C ASP A 262 -5.31 7.66 -11.63
N ASN A 263 -5.02 7.88 -10.34
CA ASN A 263 -6.01 8.33 -9.37
C ASN A 263 -6.55 9.72 -9.71
N ALA A 264 -5.66 10.64 -10.10
CA ALA A 264 -6.03 11.99 -10.54
C ALA A 264 -6.86 11.96 -11.82
N ALA A 265 -6.41 11.24 -12.85
CA ALA A 265 -7.14 11.10 -14.11
C ALA A 265 -8.53 10.48 -13.92
N SER A 266 -8.66 9.44 -13.08
CA SER A 266 -9.97 8.89 -12.72
C SER A 266 -10.85 9.94 -12.02
N ALA A 267 -10.32 10.64 -11.02
CA ALA A 267 -11.09 11.62 -10.26
C ALA A 267 -11.52 12.82 -11.12
N LEU A 268 -10.68 13.25 -12.06
CA LEU A 268 -10.98 14.29 -13.04
C LEU A 268 -12.09 13.87 -14.01
N ARG A 269 -12.03 12.66 -14.57
CA ARG A 269 -13.10 12.12 -15.41
C ARG A 269 -14.43 12.06 -14.68
N ASP A 270 -14.43 11.62 -13.42
CA ASP A 270 -15.63 11.61 -12.59
C ASP A 270 -16.19 13.02 -12.32
N ALA A 271 -15.32 14.03 -12.19
CA ALA A 271 -15.74 15.41 -12.01
C ALA A 271 -16.42 15.94 -13.28
N VAL A 272 -15.84 15.69 -14.45
CA VAL A 272 -16.44 16.07 -15.74
C VAL A 272 -17.78 15.38 -15.97
N LEU A 273 -17.88 14.08 -15.70
CA LEU A 273 -19.14 13.34 -15.84
C LEU A 273 -20.25 13.93 -14.96
N ARG A 274 -19.94 14.35 -13.73
CA ARG A 274 -20.91 14.99 -12.84
C ARG A 274 -21.38 16.34 -13.36
N ARG A 275 -20.50 17.10 -14.02
CA ARG A 275 -20.88 18.36 -14.67
C ARG A 275 -21.87 18.14 -15.80
N SER A 276 -21.73 17.08 -16.59
CA SER A 276 -22.60 16.80 -17.74
C SER A 276 -24.01 16.31 -17.39
N ILE A 277 -24.27 15.98 -16.12
CA ILE A 277 -25.56 15.47 -15.64
C ILE A 277 -26.40 16.58 -14.98
N VAL A 278 -25.78 17.74 -14.69
CA VAL A 278 -26.41 18.93 -14.09
C VAL A 278 -26.68 19.96 -15.17
#